data_AF-A0A1B2HX97-F1
#
_entry.id   AF-A0A1B2HX97-F1
#
_cell.length_a   1.000
_cell.length_b   1.000
_cell.length_c   1.000
_cell.angle_alpha   90.00
_cell.angle_beta   90.00
_cell.angle_gamma   90.00
#
_symmetry.space_group_name_H-M   'P 1'
#
loop_
_entity.id
_entity.type
_entity.pdbx_description
1 polymer ?
#
loop_
_entity_poly.entity_id
_entity_poly.type
_entity_poly.pdbx_seq_one_letter_code
_entity_poly.pdbx_strand_id
1 'polypeptide(L)'
;MAGERSLADKLNHLFACHTARSGQEYSNEQVAAAIADTGVTISQSYIWQLRKAKKDNPTFKHLQALAGFFGVPVSYFFDDEVTDRVDEQLKSLKDEQTRLNELTAGSDAQLMAMRAGELSPDRRRLVMELLDVVYRQEQAERGEG
;
A
#
# COMPACT_ATOMS: atom_id res chain seq x y z
N MET A 1 -8.60 24.28 -13.14
CA MET A 1 -7.40 24.67 -12.38
C MET A 1 -7.41 23.82 -11.12
N ALA A 2 -6.84 22.61 -11.16
CA ALA A 2 -6.58 21.90 -9.90
C ALA A 2 -5.60 22.77 -9.12
N GLY A 3 -5.97 23.21 -7.91
CA GLY A 3 -5.07 24.01 -7.09
C GLY A 3 -3.77 23.25 -6.87
N GLU A 4 -2.64 23.94 -7.01
CA GLU A 4 -1.31 23.39 -6.77
C GLU A 4 -1.28 22.70 -5.41
N ARG A 5 -1.11 21.37 -5.39
CA ARG A 5 -1.21 20.58 -4.15
C ARG A 5 0.01 20.88 -3.30
N SER A 6 -0.22 21.19 -2.03
CA SER A 6 0.88 21.47 -1.10
C SER A 6 1.71 20.21 -0.84
N LEU A 7 2.95 20.40 -0.35
CA LEU A 7 3.77 19.29 0.16
C LEU A 7 3.00 18.44 1.18
N ALA A 8 2.21 19.08 2.04
CA ALA A 8 1.42 18.40 3.05
C ALA A 8 0.35 17.51 2.41
N ASP A 9 -0.34 17.97 1.36
CA ASP A 9 -1.36 17.20 0.64
C ASP A 9 -0.72 15.98 -0.03
N LYS A 10 0.38 16.20 -0.77
CA LYS A 10 1.13 15.14 -1.44
C LYS A 10 1.64 14.09 -0.46
N LEU A 11 2.18 14.51 0.68
CA LEU A 11 2.67 13.61 1.73
C LEU A 11 1.53 12.84 2.39
N ASN A 12 0.43 13.50 2.75
CA ASN A 12 -0.73 12.82 3.36
C ASN A 12 -1.35 11.79 2.40
N HIS A 13 -1.34 12.05 1.09
CA HIS A 13 -1.76 11.07 0.09
C HIS A 13 -0.90 9.81 0.13
N LEU A 14 0.43 9.94 0.21
CA LEU A 14 1.33 8.79 0.31
C LEU A 14 1.07 7.96 1.58
N PHE A 15 0.86 8.63 2.72
CA PHE A 15 0.48 7.96 3.97
C PHE A 15 -0.83 7.17 3.83
N ALA A 16 -1.84 7.73 3.16
CA ALA A 16 -3.14 7.09 2.98
C ALA A 16 -3.12 5.91 1.99
N CYS A 17 -2.16 5.88 1.07
CA CYS A 17 -2.03 4.85 0.04
C CYS A 17 -1.04 3.74 0.45
N HIS A 18 -0.03 4.07 1.26
CA HIS A 18 0.95 3.11 1.74
C HIS A 18 0.59 2.63 3.15
N THR A 19 -0.18 1.55 3.23
CA THR A 19 -0.60 0.95 4.50
C THR A 19 0.29 -0.23 4.88
N ALA A 20 0.46 -0.45 6.18
CA ALA A 20 1.10 -1.65 6.70
C ALA A 20 0.25 -2.89 6.37
N ARG A 21 0.83 -4.09 6.50
CA ARG A 21 0.10 -5.37 6.33
C ARG A 21 -1.18 -5.51 7.17
N SER A 22 -1.30 -4.75 8.27
CA SER A 22 -2.50 -4.68 9.11
C SER A 22 -3.63 -3.82 8.50
N GLY A 23 -3.39 -3.19 7.35
CA GLY A 23 -4.31 -2.22 6.73
C GLY A 23 -4.29 -0.84 7.39
N GLN A 24 -3.49 -0.63 8.43
CA GLN A 24 -3.36 0.66 9.11
C GLN A 24 -2.31 1.53 8.42
N GLU A 25 -2.55 2.84 8.41
CA GLU A 25 -1.55 3.83 8.00
C GLU A 25 -0.33 3.78 8.92
N TYR A 26 0.86 3.98 8.36
CA TYR A 26 2.08 4.12 9.16
C TYR A 26 2.02 5.33 10.07
N SER A 27 2.41 5.17 11.33
CA SER A 27 2.61 6.29 12.23
C SER A 27 3.84 7.10 11.83
N ASN A 28 3.86 8.40 12.18
CA ASN A 28 5.03 9.25 11.93
C ASN A 28 6.30 8.69 12.60
N GLU A 29 6.14 8.00 13.72
CA GLU A 29 7.23 7.32 14.43
C GLU A 29 7.76 6.13 13.64
N GLN A 30 6.88 5.30 13.08
CA GLN A 30 7.28 4.17 12.23
C GLN A 30 8.04 4.64 10.98
N VAL A 31 7.55 5.71 10.33
CA VAL A 31 8.24 6.29 9.16
C VAL A 31 9.59 6.87 9.55
N ALA A 32 9.67 7.60 10.68
CA ALA A 32 10.92 8.16 11.17
C ALA A 32 11.95 7.07 11.50
N ALA A 33 11.53 6.00 12.16
CA ALA A 33 12.39 4.87 12.50
C ALA A 33 12.91 4.16 11.23
N ALA A 34 12.03 3.85 10.27
CA ALA A 34 12.41 3.21 9.03
C ALA A 34 13.38 4.07 8.20
N ILE A 35 13.20 5.40 8.19
CA ILE A 35 14.13 6.32 7.53
C ILE A 35 15.49 6.36 8.27
N ALA A 36 15.49 6.29 9.61
CA ALA A 36 16.73 6.28 10.39
C ALA A 36 17.63 5.08 10.04
N ASP A 37 17.05 3.91 9.74
CA ASP A 37 17.77 2.71 9.31
C ASP A 37 18.52 2.89 7.97
N THR A 38 18.14 3.90 7.18
CA THR A 38 18.84 4.27 5.94
C THR A 38 20.02 5.24 6.16
N GLY A 39 20.30 5.63 7.41
CA GLY A 39 21.33 6.60 7.77
C GLY A 39 20.90 8.06 7.64
N VAL A 40 19.61 8.33 7.47
CA VAL A 40 19.04 9.68 7.46
C VAL A 40 18.25 9.92 8.73
N THR A 41 18.62 10.90 9.54
CA THR A 41 17.85 11.26 10.74
C THR A 41 16.73 12.23 10.40
N ILE A 42 15.50 11.83 10.70
CA ILE A 42 14.30 12.66 10.63
C ILE A 42 13.43 12.36 11.86
N SER A 43 12.86 13.38 12.49
CA SER A 43 12.05 13.18 13.70
C SER A 43 10.56 12.99 13.37
N GLN A 44 9.86 12.20 14.16
CA GLN A 44 8.40 12.04 14.06
C GLN A 44 7.65 13.38 14.15
N SER A 45 8.12 14.29 15.00
CA SER A 45 7.53 15.62 15.17
C SER A 45 7.70 16.47 13.91
N TYR A 46 8.85 16.37 13.25
CA TYR A 46 9.08 17.08 11.99
C TYR A 46 8.19 16.55 10.86
N ILE A 47 8.05 15.22 10.74
CA ILE A 47 7.11 14.61 9.78
C ILE A 47 5.68 15.10 10.05
N TRP A 48 5.25 15.11 11.31
CA TRP A 48 3.93 15.65 11.68
C TRP A 48 3.77 17.13 11.27
N GLN A 49 4.80 17.96 11.48
CA GLN A 49 4.79 19.37 11.08
C GLN A 49 4.65 19.52 9.56
N LEU A 50 5.35 18.69 8.77
CA LEU A 50 5.22 18.68 7.31
C LEU A 50 3.79 18.28 6.90
N ARG A 51 3.25 17.21 7.48
CA ARG A 51 1.88 16.72 7.21
C ARG A 51 0.78 17.72 7.60
N LYS A 52 1.05 18.62 8.54
CA LYS A 52 0.13 19.68 8.98
C LYS A 52 0.41 21.05 8.34
N ALA A 53 1.28 21.10 7.33
CA ALA A 53 1.74 22.34 6.69
C ALA A 53 2.27 23.38 7.69
N LYS A 54 2.76 22.95 8.86
CA LYS A 54 3.46 23.81 9.84
C LYS A 54 4.90 24.08 9.40
N LYS A 55 5.43 23.19 8.58
CA LYS A 55 6.67 23.31 7.82
C LYS A 55 6.39 22.85 6.41
N ASP A 56 7.02 23.48 5.44
CA ASP A 56 6.81 23.26 4.00
C ASP A 56 8.13 23.21 3.22
N ASN A 57 9.24 23.62 3.83
CA ASN A 57 10.57 23.63 3.23
C ASN A 57 11.52 22.61 3.88
N PRO A 58 11.33 21.30 3.65
CA PRO A 58 12.29 20.29 4.06
C PRO A 58 13.54 20.27 3.18
N THR A 59 14.62 19.73 3.73
CA THR A 59 15.83 19.52 2.95
C THR A 59 15.59 18.49 1.85
N PHE A 60 16.33 18.60 0.75
CA PHE A 60 16.29 17.60 -0.33
C PHE A 60 16.57 16.18 0.20
N LYS A 61 17.50 16.04 1.16
CA LYS A 61 17.82 14.76 1.80
C LYS A 61 16.62 14.16 2.53
N HIS A 62 15.82 14.98 3.23
CA HIS A 62 14.59 14.50 3.88
C HIS A 62 13.52 14.09 2.88
N LEU A 63 13.37 14.84 1.78
CA LEU A 63 12.41 14.48 0.73
C LEU A 63 12.80 13.20 0.01
N GLN A 64 14.09 13.01 -0.29
CA GLN A 64 14.58 11.78 -0.87
C GLN A 64 14.36 10.58 0.06
N ALA A 65 14.56 10.76 1.36
CA ALA A 65 14.32 9.70 2.34
C ALA A 65 12.82 9.36 2.47
N LEU A 66 11.94 10.37 2.50
CA LEU A 66 10.49 10.16 2.49
C LEU A 66 10.05 9.47 1.19
N ALA A 67 10.52 9.92 0.04
CA ALA A 67 10.22 9.32 -1.26
C ALA A 67 10.67 7.85 -1.32
N GLY A 68 11.89 7.57 -0.81
CA GLY A 68 12.44 6.22 -0.72
C GLY A 68 11.60 5.31 0.19
N PHE A 69 11.12 5.82 1.33
CA PHE A 69 10.22 5.05 2.20
C PHE A 69 8.91 4.68 1.49
N PHE A 70 8.29 5.62 0.78
CA PHE A 70 7.02 5.39 0.07
C PHE A 70 7.18 4.71 -1.30
N GLY A 71 8.42 4.47 -1.75
CA GLY A 71 8.69 3.84 -3.04
C GLY A 71 8.32 4.72 -4.25
N VAL A 72 8.33 6.05 -4.11
CA VAL A 72 8.00 7.00 -5.17
C VAL A 72 9.25 7.79 -5.60
N PRO A 73 9.31 8.35 -6.83
CA PRO A 73 10.38 9.25 -7.22
C PRO A 73 10.31 10.56 -6.42
N VAL A 74 11.46 11.16 -6.07
CA VAL A 74 11.49 12.42 -5.31
C VAL A 74 10.82 13.59 -6.05
N SER A 75 10.80 13.55 -7.38
CA SER A 75 10.09 14.52 -8.22
C SER A 75 8.58 14.55 -7.96
N TYR A 76 8.00 13.49 -7.37
CA TYR A 76 6.61 13.47 -6.90
C TYR A 76 6.24 14.70 -6.06
N PHE A 77 7.17 15.25 -5.28
CA PHE A 77 6.89 16.41 -4.43
C PHE A 77 6.87 17.75 -5.17
N PHE A 78 7.40 17.84 -6.39
CA PHE A 78 7.69 19.11 -7.07
C PHE A 78 7.17 19.20 -8.51
N ASP A 79 6.95 18.06 -9.17
CA ASP A 79 6.49 17.97 -10.54
C ASP A 79 5.06 17.42 -10.52
N ASP A 80 4.10 18.28 -10.85
CA ASP A 80 2.67 17.94 -10.79
C ASP A 80 2.28 16.86 -11.80
N GLU A 81 2.94 16.80 -12.97
CA GLU A 81 2.70 15.72 -13.94
C GLU A 81 3.16 14.37 -13.38
N VAL A 82 4.30 14.35 -12.67
CA VAL A 82 4.76 13.16 -11.96
C VAL A 82 3.83 12.83 -10.78
N THR A 83 3.37 13.84 -10.03
CA THR A 83 2.41 13.63 -8.93
C THR A 83 1.15 12.93 -9.45
N ASP A 84 0.53 13.47 -10.50
CA ASP A 84 -0.71 12.93 -11.07
C ASP A 84 -0.55 11.49 -11.56
N ARG A 85 0.53 11.21 -12.29
CA ARG A 85 0.81 9.86 -12.79
C ARG A 85 1.01 8.86 -11.65
N VAL A 86 1.78 9.23 -10.63
CA VAL A 86 2.04 8.34 -9.48
C VAL A 86 0.75 8.10 -8.70
N ASP A 87 -0.08 9.12 -8.53
CA ASP A 87 -1.36 9.00 -7.81
C ASP A 87 -2.32 8.05 -8.52
N GLU A 88 -2.40 8.10 -9.85
CA GLU A 88 -3.21 7.17 -10.64
C GLU A 88 -2.74 5.72 -10.46
N GLN A 89 -1.42 5.50 -10.45
CA GLN A 89 -0.83 4.19 -10.20
C GLN A 89 -1.10 3.69 -8.78
N LEU A 90 -0.92 4.54 -7.76
CA LEU A 90 -1.20 4.22 -6.36
C LEU A 90 -2.67 3.87 -6.15
N LYS A 91 -3.58 4.62 -6.78
CA LYS A 91 -5.02 4.35 -6.72
C LYS A 91 -5.34 2.96 -7.27
N SER A 92 -4.82 2.63 -8.44
CA SER A 92 -5.06 1.32 -9.08
C SER A 92 -4.56 0.15 -8.22
N LEU A 93 -3.38 0.29 -7.59
CA LEU A 93 -2.86 -0.71 -6.66
C LEU A 93 -3.73 -0.85 -5.40
N LYS A 94 -4.22 0.27 -4.86
CA LYS A 94 -5.08 0.27 -3.67
C LYS A 94 -6.44 -0.36 -3.95
N ASP A 95 -7.02 -0.10 -5.12
CA ASP A 95 -8.29 -0.68 -5.55
C ASP A 95 -8.17 -2.21 -5.69
N GLU A 96 -7.10 -2.70 -6.32
CA GLU A 96 -6.83 -4.14 -6.43
C GLU A 96 -6.56 -4.79 -5.06
N GLN A 97 -5.80 -4.14 -4.19
CA GLN A 97 -5.57 -4.63 -2.83
C GLN A 97 -6.88 -4.72 -2.03
N THR A 98 -7.77 -3.73 -2.18
CA THR A 98 -9.08 -3.73 -1.50
C THR A 98 -9.92 -4.89 -2.00
N ARG A 99 -9.97 -5.12 -3.31
CA ARG A 99 -10.67 -6.25 -3.92
C ARG A 99 -10.15 -7.60 -3.41
N LEU A 100 -8.83 -7.78 -3.33
CA LEU A 100 -8.21 -9.00 -2.78
C LEU A 100 -8.55 -9.20 -1.30
N ASN A 101 -8.55 -8.11 -0.52
CA ASN A 101 -8.95 -8.16 0.88
C ASN A 101 -10.43 -8.56 1.04
N GLU A 102 -11.33 -8.02 0.22
CA GLU A 102 -12.75 -8.40 0.24
C GLU A 102 -12.97 -9.88 -0.09
N LEU A 103 -12.25 -10.40 -1.09
CA LEU A 103 -12.28 -11.83 -1.45
C LEU A 103 -11.80 -12.74 -0.31
N THR A 104 -10.86 -12.25 0.51
CA THR A 104 -10.27 -13.02 1.62
C THR A 104 -10.89 -12.71 2.98
N ALA A 105 -11.72 -11.67 3.09
CA ALA A 105 -12.35 -11.23 4.34
C ALA A 105 -13.45 -12.19 4.86
N GLY A 106 -13.82 -13.22 4.11
CA GLY A 106 -14.59 -14.34 4.63
C GLY A 106 -13.77 -15.19 5.59
N SER A 107 -14.32 -15.54 6.76
CA SER A 107 -13.63 -16.39 7.77
C SER A 107 -13.04 -17.65 7.17
N ASP A 108 -13.74 -18.23 6.20
CA ASP A 108 -13.42 -19.53 5.63
C ASP A 108 -12.30 -19.42 4.60
N ALA A 109 -12.30 -18.39 3.75
CA ALA A 109 -11.21 -18.13 2.80
C ALA A 109 -9.91 -17.80 3.53
N GLN A 110 -9.99 -16.98 4.59
CA GLN A 110 -8.83 -16.66 5.42
C GLN A 110 -8.30 -17.90 6.16
N LEU A 111 -9.18 -18.72 6.72
CA LEU A 111 -8.80 -19.98 7.38
C LEU A 111 -8.15 -20.96 6.39
N MET A 112 -8.69 -21.07 5.17
CA MET A 112 -8.09 -21.88 4.10
C MET A 112 -6.69 -21.39 3.73
N ALA A 113 -6.51 -20.07 3.56
CA ALA A 113 -5.21 -19.48 3.25
C ALA A 113 -4.17 -19.73 4.36
N MET A 114 -4.56 -19.57 5.64
CA MET A 114 -3.69 -19.88 6.78
C MET A 114 -3.25 -21.35 6.77
N ARG A 115 -4.20 -22.28 6.59
CA ARG A 115 -3.92 -23.72 6.52
C ARG A 115 -3.05 -24.09 5.31
N ALA A 116 -3.28 -23.47 4.15
CA ALA A 116 -2.50 -23.73 2.94
C ALA A 116 -1.03 -23.31 3.08
N GLY A 117 -0.73 -22.30 3.92
CA GLY A 117 0.61 -21.88 4.27
C GLY A 117 1.41 -22.91 5.07
N GLU A 118 0.73 -23.75 5.85
CA GLU A 118 1.34 -24.82 6.66
C GLU A 118 1.61 -26.12 5.86
N LEU A 119 1.05 -26.24 4.66
CA LEU A 119 1.22 -27.42 3.82
C LEU A 119 2.56 -27.42 3.08
N SER A 120 3.07 -28.63 2.82
CA SER A 120 4.19 -28.82 1.89
C SER A 120 3.79 -28.41 0.46
N PRO A 121 4.75 -28.04 -0.41
CA PRO A 121 4.46 -27.65 -1.79
C PRO A 121 3.65 -28.68 -2.58
N ASP A 122 3.92 -29.96 -2.40
CA ASP A 122 3.20 -31.05 -3.10
C ASP A 122 1.77 -31.19 -2.60
N ARG A 123 1.56 -31.08 -1.28
CA ARG A 123 0.22 -31.15 -0.68
C ARG A 123 -0.61 -29.93 -1.03
N ARG A 124 0.00 -28.75 -1.07
CA ARG A 124 -0.65 -27.51 -1.51
C ARG A 124 -1.12 -27.61 -2.96
N ARG A 125 -0.32 -28.21 -3.86
CA ARG A 125 -0.74 -28.46 -5.26
C ARG A 125 -2.00 -29.32 -5.36
N LEU A 126 -2.07 -30.42 -4.62
CA LEU A 126 -3.25 -31.30 -4.61
C LEU A 126 -4.52 -30.57 -4.13
N VAL A 127 -4.41 -29.69 -3.14
CA VAL A 127 -5.55 -28.88 -2.66
C VAL A 127 -5.99 -27.89 -3.73
N MET A 128 -5.07 -27.25 -4.45
CA MET A 128 -5.41 -26.34 -5.56
C MET A 128 -6.13 -27.08 -6.70
N GLU A 129 -5.70 -28.29 -7.05
CA GLU A 129 -6.38 -29.11 -8.07
C GLU A 129 -7.83 -29.44 -7.68
N LEU A 130 -8.08 -29.76 -6.41
CA LEU A 130 -9.45 -30.00 -5.93
C LEU A 130 -10.29 -28.72 -5.97
N LEU A 131 -9.70 -27.58 -5.59
CA LEU A 131 -10.37 -26.29 -5.64
C LEU A 131 -10.76 -25.90 -7.08
N ASP A 132 -9.90 -26.17 -8.06
CA ASP A 132 -10.17 -25.97 -9.49
C ASP A 132 -11.32 -26.85 -10.01
N VAL A 133 -11.50 -28.05 -9.47
CA VAL A 133 -12.64 -28.92 -9.81
C VAL A 133 -13.94 -28.30 -9.30
N VAL A 134 -13.98 -27.93 -8.02
CA VAL A 134 -15.18 -27.34 -7.40
C VAL A 134 -15.54 -26.02 -8.08
N TYR A 135 -14.54 -25.17 -8.38
CA TYR A 135 -14.77 -23.90 -9.07
C TYR A 135 -15.40 -24.07 -10.45
N ARG A 136 -14.95 -25.07 -11.23
CA ARG A 136 -15.54 -25.36 -12.55
C ARG A 136 -16.98 -25.86 -12.46
N GLN A 137 -17.31 -26.66 -11.44
CA GLN A 137 -18.68 -27.14 -11.23
C GLN A 137 -19.64 -25.98 -10.92
N GLU A 138 -19.28 -25.11 -9.97
CA GLU A 138 -20.06 -23.92 -9.61
C GLU A 138 -20.30 -22.98 -10.81
N GLN A 139 -19.28 -22.79 -11.67
CA GLN A 139 -19.44 -21.94 -12.85
C GLN A 139 -20.34 -22.57 -13.93
N ALA A 140 -20.33 -23.89 -14.07
CA ALA A 140 -21.26 -24.58 -14.96
C ALA A 140 -22.70 -24.44 -14.47
N GLU A 141 -22.93 -24.62 -13.16
CA GLU A 141 -24.26 -24.47 -12.55
C GLU A 141 -24.81 -23.04 -12.65
N ARG A 142 -23.95 -22.01 -12.56
CA ARG A 142 -24.35 -20.60 -12.73
C ARG A 142 -24.59 -20.18 -14.19
N GLY A 143 -24.05 -20.91 -15.16
CA GLY A 143 -24.23 -20.63 -16.59
C GLY A 143 -25.49 -21.25 -17.20
N GLU A 144 -26.16 -22.15 -16.48
CA GLU A 144 -27.37 -22.87 -16.91
C GLU A 144 -28.68 -22.24 -16.41
N GLY A 145 -28.62 -21.17 -15.60
CA GLY A 145 -29.78 -20.39 -15.10
C GLY A 145 -29.92 -19.02 -15.74
#